data_AF-A0A840VHV9-F1
#
_entry.id   AF-A0A840VHV9-F1
#
_cell.length_a   1.000
_cell.length_b   1.000
_cell.length_c   1.000
_cell.angle_alpha   90.00
_cell.angle_beta   90.00
_cell.angle_gamma   90.00
#
_symmetry.space_group_name_H-M   'P 1'
#
loop_
_entity.id
_entity.type
_entity.pdbx_description
1 polymer ?
#
loop_
_entity_poly.entity_id
_entity_poly.type
_entity_poly.pdbx_seq_one_letter_code
_entity_poly.pdbx_strand_id
1 'polypeptide(L)'
;MTCLLMLVLAVIAELTVSLVWLSKHPDTEADSRSVYRRFQRFFALCRLPSKAVGRLVLALVPKPDDGWILAMDRTNWQFGRTHVALLDLWWVERLEDSVL
;
A
#
# COMPACT_ATOMS: atom_id res chain seq x y z
N MET A 1 -12.18 -11.36 -6.63
CA MET A 1 -10.75 -11.04 -6.74
C MET A 1 -10.46 -9.77 -7.55
N THR A 2 -11.34 -9.37 -8.49
CA THR A 2 -11.17 -8.16 -9.34
C THR A 2 -11.05 -6.83 -8.59
N CYS A 3 -11.72 -6.65 -7.43
CA CYS A 3 -11.65 -5.41 -6.66
C CYS A 3 -10.26 -5.08 -6.12
N LEU A 4 -9.49 -6.09 -5.67
CA LEU A 4 -8.13 -5.87 -5.16
C LEU A 4 -7.20 -5.41 -6.29
N LEU A 5 -7.30 -6.05 -7.46
CA LEU A 5 -6.50 -5.67 -8.63
C LEU A 5 -6.82 -4.24 -9.09
N MET A 6 -8.11 -3.90 -9.22
CA MET A 6 -8.53 -2.54 -9.56
C MET A 6 -8.04 -1.51 -8.55
N LEU A 7 -8.09 -1.84 -7.26
CA LEU A 7 -7.61 -0.97 -6.19
C LEU A 7 -6.09 -0.75 -6.27
N VAL A 8 -5.30 -1.81 -6.43
CA VAL A 8 -3.84 -1.73 -6.52
C VAL A 8 -3.42 -0.91 -7.74
N LEU A 9 -4.00 -1.18 -8.91
CA LEU A 9 -3.71 -0.44 -10.14
C LEU A 9 -4.10 1.04 -10.01
N ALA A 10 -5.28 1.34 -9.46
CA ALA A 10 -5.72 2.72 -9.26
C ALA A 10 -4.79 3.47 -8.29
N VAL A 11 -4.30 2.83 -7.21
CA VAL A 11 -3.37 3.46 -6.27
C VAL A 11 -2.02 3.75 -6.92
N ILE A 12 -1.51 2.82 -7.73
CA ILE A 12 -0.25 3.02 -8.46
C ILE A 12 -0.39 4.14 -9.50
N ALA A 13 -1.53 4.22 -10.18
CA ALA A 13 -1.75 5.22 -11.22
C ALA A 13 -2.00 6.63 -10.66
N GLU A 14 -2.82 6.75 -9.61
CA GLU A 14 -3.23 8.05 -9.04
C GLU A 14 -2.33 8.53 -7.90
N LEU A 15 -1.41 7.67 -7.42
CA LEU A 15 -0.49 7.95 -6.31
C LEU A 15 -1.18 8.53 -5.07
N THR A 16 -2.44 8.14 -4.86
CA THR A 16 -3.31 8.61 -3.78
C THR A 16 -4.07 7.45 -3.17
N VAL A 17 -4.42 7.57 -1.89
CA VAL A 17 -5.26 6.60 -1.17
C VAL A 17 -6.72 7.07 -1.08
N SER A 18 -7.06 8.22 -1.66
CA SER A 18 -8.42 8.75 -1.63
C SER A 18 -9.34 7.94 -2.53
N LEU A 19 -10.28 7.21 -1.91
CA LEU A 19 -11.25 6.37 -2.63
C LEU A 19 -12.08 7.15 -3.65
N VAL A 20 -12.30 8.45 -3.42
CA VAL A 20 -13.02 9.31 -4.37
C VAL A 20 -12.24 9.46 -5.67
N TRP A 21 -10.94 9.76 -5.58
CA TRP A 21 -10.06 9.86 -6.75
C TRP A 21 -9.86 8.50 -7.41
N LEU A 22 -9.59 7.47 -6.61
CA LEU A 22 -9.43 6.09 -7.09
C LEU A 22 -10.67 5.55 -7.80
N SER A 23 -11.87 6.04 -7.47
CA SER A 23 -13.12 5.61 -8.11
C SER A 23 -13.33 6.16 -9.52
N LYS A 24 -12.56 7.17 -9.93
CA LYS A 24 -12.66 7.83 -11.24
C LYS A 24 -11.75 7.22 -12.30
N HIS A 25 -10.66 6.56 -11.89
CA HIS A 25 -9.65 5.95 -12.76
C HIS A 25 -9.96 4.54 -13.30
N PRO A 26 -10.78 3.67 -12.68
CA PRO A 26 -10.85 2.28 -13.14
C PRO A 26 -11.47 2.22 -14.53
N ASP A 27 -10.77 1.54 -15.45
CA ASP A 27 -11.23 1.15 -16.80
C ASP A 27 -12.40 0.15 -16.72
N THR A 28 -13.49 0.61 -16.14
CA THR A 28 -14.74 -0.13 -16.04
C THR A 28 -15.85 0.74 -16.60
N GLU A 29 -16.75 0.16 -17.39
CA GLU A 29 -17.98 0.81 -17.89
C GLU A 29 -18.94 1.22 -16.75
N ALA A 30 -18.57 0.95 -15.50
CA ALA A 30 -19.39 1.22 -14.32
C ALA A 30 -19.23 2.67 -13.87
N ASP A 31 -20.35 3.26 -13.44
CA ASP A 31 -20.34 4.59 -12.82
C ASP A 31 -19.38 4.64 -11.61
N SER A 32 -18.57 5.69 -11.55
CA SER A 32 -17.64 6.03 -10.47
C SER A 32 -18.23 5.83 -9.06
N ARG A 33 -19.52 6.18 -8.84
CA ARG A 33 -20.18 5.96 -7.53
C ARG A 33 -20.34 4.48 -7.19
N SER A 34 -20.54 3.63 -8.19
CA SER A 34 -20.63 2.19 -8.02
C SER A 34 -19.27 1.61 -7.63
N VAL A 35 -18.19 2.06 -8.28
CA VAL A 35 -16.81 1.68 -7.95
C VAL A 35 -16.44 2.14 -6.54
N TYR A 36 -16.76 3.38 -6.18
CA TYR A 36 -16.54 3.91 -4.84
C TYR A 36 -17.18 3.02 -3.77
N ARG A 37 -18.46 2.66 -3.95
CA ARG A 37 -19.18 1.74 -3.04
C ARG A 37 -18.56 0.34 -3.01
N ARG A 38 -18.04 -0.15 -4.14
CA ARG A 38 -17.32 -1.44 -4.19
C ARG A 38 -16.05 -1.40 -3.36
N PHE A 39 -15.25 -0.34 -3.43
CA PHE A 39 -14.08 -0.18 -2.58
C PHE A 39 -14.45 -0.08 -1.10
N GLN A 40 -15.48 0.70 -0.75
CA GLN A 40 -15.95 0.76 0.64
C GLN A 40 -16.37 -0.61 1.17
N ARG A 41 -17.14 -1.37 0.38
CA ARG A 41 -17.54 -2.75 0.74
C ARG A 41 -16.35 -3.69 0.83
N PHE A 42 -15.35 -3.54 -0.05
CA PHE A 42 -14.14 -4.33 -0.02
C PHE A 42 -13.41 -4.13 1.32
N PHE A 43 -13.18 -2.89 1.76
CA PHE A 43 -12.55 -2.64 3.05
C PHE A 43 -13.40 -3.03 4.26
N ALA A 44 -14.73 -2.97 4.14
CA ALA A 44 -15.64 -3.39 5.22
C ALA A 44 -15.70 -4.92 5.40
N LEU A 45 -15.61 -5.68 4.31
CA LEU A 45 -15.86 -7.13 4.30
C LEU A 45 -14.59 -7.97 4.12
N CYS A 46 -13.54 -7.41 3.51
CA CYS A 46 -12.29 -8.11 3.27
C CYS A 46 -11.26 -7.72 4.32
N ARG A 47 -10.86 -8.70 5.14
CA ARG A 47 -9.64 -8.57 5.95
C ARG A 47 -8.46 -9.06 5.14
N LEU A 48 -7.62 -8.13 4.69
CA LEU A 48 -6.36 -8.47 4.06
C LEU A 48 -5.37 -8.91 5.14
N PRO A 49 -4.91 -10.19 5.13
CA PRO A 49 -3.96 -10.64 6.14
C PRO A 49 -2.61 -9.98 5.88
N SER A 50 -2.10 -9.26 6.89
CA SER A 50 -0.87 -8.46 6.80
C SER A 50 0.33 -9.28 6.29
N LYS A 51 0.41 -10.56 6.67
CA LYS A 51 1.46 -11.48 6.19
C LYS A 51 1.38 -11.78 4.69
N ALA A 52 0.18 -11.87 4.12
CA ALA A 52 0.01 -12.09 2.69
C ALA A 52 0.35 -10.82 1.90
N VAL A 53 -0.06 -9.66 2.41
CA VAL A 53 0.31 -8.36 1.82
C VAL A 53 1.83 -8.17 1.87
N GLY A 54 2.47 -8.45 3.01
CA GLY A 54 3.93 -8.37 3.14
C GLY A 54 4.66 -9.30 2.18
N ARG A 55 4.19 -10.55 2.00
CA ARG A 55 4.74 -11.47 0.99
C ARG A 55 4.58 -10.96 -0.44
N LEU A 56 3.43 -10.36 -0.76
CA LEU A 56 3.19 -9.77 -2.07
C LEU A 56 4.16 -8.61 -2.32
N VAL A 57 4.33 -7.71 -1.35
CA VAL A 57 5.28 -6.58 -1.46
C VAL A 57 6.71 -7.09 -1.64
N LEU A 58 7.15 -8.05 -0.81
CA LEU A 58 8.49 -8.65 -0.94
C LEU A 58 8.70 -9.42 -2.25
N ALA A 59 7.63 -9.90 -2.90
CA ALA A 59 7.71 -10.52 -4.21
C ALA A 59 7.77 -9.49 -5.35
N LEU A 60 7.30 -8.26 -5.13
CA LEU A 60 7.35 -7.15 -6.09
C LEU A 60 8.68 -6.39 -6.03
N VAL A 61 9.31 -6.33 -4.86
CA VAL A 61 10.63 -5.71 -4.69
C VAL A 61 11.72 -6.73 -5.07
N PRO A 62 12.66 -6.39 -5.96
CA PRO A 62 13.77 -7.27 -6.29
C PRO A 62 14.57 -7.62 -5.04
N LYS A 63 15.03 -8.88 -4.94
CA LYS A 63 15.84 -9.31 -3.82
C LYS A 63 17.27 -8.77 -4.01
N PRO A 64 17.85 -8.06 -3.03
CA PRO A 64 19.24 -7.64 -3.09
C PRO A 64 20.18 -8.83 -3.07
N ASP A 65 21.29 -8.75 -3.81
CA ASP A 65 22.34 -9.77 -3.82
C ASP A 65 23.02 -9.89 -2.44
N ASP A 66 23.25 -8.76 -1.77
CA ASP A 66 23.86 -8.68 -0.43
C ASP A 66 22.91 -8.98 0.74
N GLY A 67 21.65 -9.27 0.44
CA GLY A 67 20.60 -9.51 1.44
C GLY A 67 19.94 -8.25 1.97
N TRP A 68 18.95 -8.45 2.84
CA TRP A 68 18.12 -7.38 3.39
C TRP A 68 18.75 -6.77 4.65
N ILE A 69 18.80 -5.45 4.73
CA ILE A 69 19.12 -4.69 5.94
C ILE A 69 17.85 -4.40 6.72
N LEU A 70 17.93 -4.43 8.04
CA LEU A 70 16.82 -4.00 8.90
C LEU A 70 16.85 -2.48 9.07
N ALA A 71 15.83 -1.80 8.53
CA ALA A 71 15.54 -0.41 8.82
C ALA A 71 14.47 -0.31 9.92
N MET A 72 14.70 0.55 10.90
CA MET A 72 13.72 0.86 11.94
C MET A 72 13.39 2.34 11.83
N ASP A 73 12.11 2.68 11.75
CA ASP A 73 11.67 4.07 11.77
C ASP A 73 10.56 4.29 12.79
N ARG A 74 10.56 5.46 13.42
CA ARG A 74 9.47 5.90 14.30
C ARG A 74 8.60 6.88 13.53
N THR A 75 7.41 6.45 13.16
CA THR A 75 6.43 7.33 12.52
C THR A 75 5.43 7.84 13.56
N ASN A 76 5.33 9.17 13.72
CA ASN A 76 4.32 9.79 14.59
C ASN A 76 3.17 10.32 13.76
N TRP A 77 2.05 9.61 13.79
CA TRP A 77 0.85 9.97 13.05
C TRP A 77 -0.02 10.86 13.93
N GLN A 78 -0.58 11.92 13.34
CA GLN A 78 -1.55 12.77 14.04
C GLN A 78 -2.93 12.53 13.45
N PHE A 79 -3.79 11.87 14.23
CA PHE A 79 -5.20 11.70 13.89
C PHE A 79 -6.04 12.72 14.66
N GLY A 80 -6.24 13.89 14.05
CA GLY A 80 -6.86 15.03 14.70
C GLY A 80 -6.02 15.50 15.89
N ARG A 81 -6.54 15.34 17.11
CA ARG A 81 -5.80 15.66 18.36
C ARG A 81 -5.07 14.46 18.97
N THR A 82 -5.22 13.28 18.38
CA THR A 82 -4.63 12.05 18.90
C THR A 82 -3.29 11.81 18.21
N HIS A 83 -2.22 11.71 18.99
CA HIS A 83 -0.93 11.26 18.48
C HIS A 83 -0.87 9.73 18.53
N VAL A 84 -0.46 9.13 17.43
CA VAL A 84 -0.28 7.70 17.25
C VAL A 84 1.18 7.48 16.89
N ALA A 85 1.98 7.10 17.88
CA ALA A 85 3.37 6.74 17.67
C ALA A 85 3.45 5.27 17.23
N LEU A 86 3.81 5.06 15.97
CA LEU A 86 4.07 3.75 15.39
C LEU A 86 5.59 3.56 15.31
N LEU A 87 6.05 2.40 15.74
CA LEU A 87 7.41 1.93 15.52
C LEU A 87 7.32 0.86 14.44
N ASP A 88 7.83 1.18 13.26
CA ASP A 88 7.75 0.27 12.12
C ASP A 88 9.14 -0.29 11.80
N LEU A 89 9.19 -1.61 11.63
CA LEU A 89 10.39 -2.38 11.30
C LEU A 89 10.25 -2.89 9.86
N TRP A 90 11.19 -2.54 8.99
CA TRP A 90 11.16 -2.91 7.58
C TRP A 90 12.51 -3.47 7.12
N TRP A 91 12.46 -4.32 6.11
CA TRP A 91 13.63 -4.84 5.42
C TRP A 91 13.90 -3.93 4.21
N VAL A 92 15.11 -3.40 4.08
CA VAL A 92 15.54 -2.48 3.03
C VAL A 92 16.73 -3.06 2.29
N GLU A 93 16.81 -2.81 0.99
CA GLU A 93 17.95 -3.15 0.16
C GLU A 93 19.19 -2.35 0.59
N ARG A 94 20.33 -3.03 0.79
CA ARG A 94 21.60 -2.36 0.99
C ARG A 94 21.94 -1.63 -0.30
N LEU A 95 21.75 -0.32 -0.35
CA LEU A 95 22.46 0.49 -1.33
C LEU A 95 23.94 0.30 -0.99
N GLU A 96 24.68 -0.39 -1.86
CA GLU A 96 26.13 -0.43 -1.77
C GLU A 96 26.63 1.01 -1.58
N ASP A 97 27.38 1.24 -0.52
CA ASP A 97 28.11 2.49 -0.27
C ASP A 97 29.15 2.66 -1.39
N SER A 98 28.68 3.04 -2.57
CA SER A 98 29.51 3.42 -3.69
C SER A 98 29.90 4.88 -3.53
N VAL A 99 31.09 5.01 -2.92
CA VAL A 99 32.07 6.10 -3.07
C VAL A 99 32.01 7.24 -2.05
N LEU A 100 33.12 7.28 -1.28
CA LEU A 100 33.85 8.42 -0.70
C LEU A 100 33.42 9.84 -1.09
#